data_AF-A0A6L5EHS6-F1
#
_entry.id   AF-A0A6L5EHS6-F1
#
_cell.length_a   1.000
_cell.length_b   1.000
_cell.length_c   1.000
_cell.angle_alpha   90.00
_cell.angle_beta   90.00
_cell.angle_gamma   90.00
#
_symmetry.space_group_name_H-M   'P 1'
#
loop_
_entity.id
_entity.type
_entity.pdbx_description
1 polymer ?
#
loop_
_entity_poly.entity_id
_entity_poly.type
_entity_poly.pdbx_seq_one_letter_code
_entity_poly.pdbx_strand_id
1 'polypeptide(L)'
;PEQGKWLRRVVQGYLNYHSVPGNFPTMQKFRTHVTNLWRRALRRRSQKDDTTWTKANKLAAAWLPRVRVLHPWPVERFTARHPRQEPGS
;
A
#
# COMPACT_ATOMS: atom_id res chain seq x y z
N PRO A 1 12.31 -13.46 -2.54
CA PRO A 1 12.33 -13.08 -3.97
C PRO A 1 12.29 -11.55 -4.16
N GLU A 2 13.03 -11.01 -5.12
CA GLU A 2 13.14 -9.55 -5.35
C GLU A 2 11.79 -8.88 -5.63
N GLN A 3 10.89 -9.55 -6.38
CA GLN A 3 9.55 -9.03 -6.66
C GLN A 3 8.73 -8.74 -5.39
N GLY A 4 8.82 -9.61 -4.37
CA GLY A 4 8.11 -9.41 -3.10
C GLY A 4 8.64 -8.22 -2.30
N LYS A 5 9.97 -8.03 -2.29
CA LYS A 5 10.62 -6.87 -1.65
C LYS A 5 10.22 -5.56 -2.32
N TRP A 6 10.20 -5.54 -3.66
CA TRP A 6 9.78 -4.37 -4.43
C TRP A 6 8.31 -4.03 -4.18
N LEU A 7 7.40 -5.01 -4.26
CA LEU A 7 5.98 -4.80 -3.96
C LEU A 7 5.76 -4.28 -2.53
N ARG A 8 6.51 -4.79 -1.55
CA ARG A 8 6.45 -4.30 -0.18
C ARG A 8 6.75 -2.80 -0.10
N ARG A 9 7.81 -2.33 -0.76
CA ARG A 9 8.20 -0.91 -0.76
C ARG A 9 7.12 -0.02 -1.38
N VAL A 10 6.58 -0.42 -2.53
CA VAL A 10 5.51 0.33 -3.22
C VAL A 10 4.25 0.42 -2.37
N VAL A 11 3.77 -0.72 -1.86
CA VAL A 11 2.55 -0.76 -1.05
C VAL A 11 2.76 0.00 0.27
N GLN A 12 3.94 -0.11 0.89
CA GLN A 12 4.25 0.65 2.11
C GLN A 12 4.20 2.16 1.86
N GLY A 13 4.77 2.65 0.74
CA GLY A 13 4.73 4.05 0.38
C GLY A 13 3.30 4.58 0.23
N TYR A 14 2.46 3.84 -0.51
CA TYR A 14 1.05 4.18 -0.67
C TYR A 14 0.31 4.22 0.67
N LEU A 15 0.45 3.19 1.51
CA LEU A 15 -0.20 3.15 2.82
C LEU A 15 0.29 4.30 3.72
N ASN A 16 1.59 4.54 3.80
CA ASN A 16 2.15 5.64 4.59
C ASN A 16 1.56 7.01 4.21
N TYR A 17 1.25 7.24 2.93
CA TYR A 17 0.60 8.46 2.51
C TYR A 17 -0.90 8.47 2.86
N HIS A 18 -1.59 7.35 2.69
CA HIS A 18 -3.05 7.27 2.75
C HIS A 18 -3.63 6.82 4.10
N SER A 19 -2.80 6.50 5.10
CA SER A 19 -3.19 6.02 6.44
C SER A 19 -3.85 7.09 7.35
N VAL A 20 -4.75 7.91 6.79
CA VAL A 20 -5.58 8.88 7.52
C VAL A 20 -6.93 8.27 7.92
N PRO A 21 -7.65 8.85 8.89
CA PRO A 21 -8.98 8.39 9.29
C PRO A 21 -9.97 8.37 8.10
N GLY A 22 -10.92 7.44 8.12
CA GLY A 22 -11.92 7.26 7.05
C GLY A 22 -11.42 6.52 5.80
N ASN A 23 -10.10 6.38 5.61
CA ASN A 23 -9.55 5.83 4.36
C ASN A 23 -9.23 4.31 4.41
N PHE A 24 -9.54 3.64 5.52
CA PHE A 24 -9.27 2.20 5.70
C PHE A 24 -9.85 1.33 4.59
N PRO A 25 -11.14 1.48 4.17
CA PRO A 25 -11.72 0.63 3.13
C PRO A 25 -11.00 0.77 1.79
N THR A 26 -10.60 1.99 1.42
CA THR A 26 -9.86 2.27 0.18
C THR A 26 -8.48 1.62 0.20
N MET A 27 -7.74 1.79 1.29
CA MET A 27 -6.43 1.14 1.45
C MET A 27 -6.53 -0.40 1.43
N GLN A 28 -7.59 -0.96 2.03
CA GLN A 28 -7.85 -2.40 1.99
C GLN A 28 -8.15 -2.88 0.56
N LYS A 29 -8.98 -2.15 -0.20
CA LYS A 29 -9.24 -2.43 -1.61
C LYS A 29 -7.95 -2.37 -2.44
N PHE A 30 -7.13 -1.33 -2.24
CA PHE A 30 -5.85 -1.20 -2.91
C PHE A 30 -4.95 -2.43 -2.66
N ARG A 31 -4.77 -2.85 -1.40
CA ARG A 31 -3.99 -4.04 -1.05
C ARG A 31 -4.53 -5.32 -1.71
N THR A 32 -5.84 -5.48 -1.77
CA THR A 32 -6.50 -6.61 -2.44
C THR A 32 -6.26 -6.59 -3.96
N HIS A 33 -6.37 -5.43 -4.60
CA HIS A 33 -6.11 -5.30 -6.04
C HIS A 33 -4.65 -5.60 -6.39
N VAL A 34 -3.69 -5.09 -5.61
CA VAL A 34 -2.27 -5.45 -5.76
C VAL A 34 -2.05 -6.95 -5.65
N THR A 35 -2.69 -7.60 -4.66
CA THR A 35 -2.62 -9.06 -4.49
C THR A 35 -3.16 -9.81 -5.70
N ASN A 36 -4.31 -9.38 -6.26
CA ASN A 36 -4.89 -10.00 -7.45
C ASN A 36 -3.99 -9.82 -8.69
N LEU A 37 -3.45 -8.61 -8.90
CA LEU A 37 -2.55 -8.33 -10.01
C LEU A 37 -1.27 -9.15 -9.91
N TRP A 38 -0.71 -9.28 -8.71
CA TRP A 38 0.46 -10.12 -8.48
C TRP A 38 0.17 -11.59 -8.78
N ARG A 39 -0.96 -12.13 -8.30
CA ARG A 39 -1.43 -13.49 -8.63
C ARG A 39 -1.54 -13.70 -10.14
N ARG A 40 -2.17 -12.76 -10.86
CA ARG A 40 -2.32 -12.83 -12.33
C ARG A 40 -0.97 -12.74 -13.05
N ALA A 41 0.00 -12.00 -12.52
CA ALA A 41 1.35 -11.93 -13.07
C ALA A 41 2.10 -13.25 -12.88
N LEU A 42 2.00 -13.87 -11.70
CA LEU A 42 2.61 -15.18 -11.42
C LEU A 42 2.02 -16.28 -12.32
N ARG A 43 0.69 -16.34 -12.45
CA ARG A 43 -0.01 -17.27 -13.35
C ARG A 43 0.42 -17.19 -14.79
N ARG A 44 0.75 -16.00 -15.29
CA ARG A 44 1.21 -15.80 -16.67
C ARG A 44 2.68 -16.19 -16.87
N ARG A 45 3.48 -16.24 -15.81
CA ARG A 45 4.92 -16.52 -15.89
C ARG A 45 5.22 -18.01 -16.05
N SER A 46 4.34 -18.90 -15.59
CA SER A 46 4.56 -20.34 -15.65
C SER A 46 3.41 -21.04 -16.37
N GLN A 47 3.76 -21.83 -17.39
CA GLN A 47 2.84 -22.76 -18.06
C GLN A 47 2.34 -23.87 -17.10
N LYS A 48 3.03 -24.13 -15.98
CA LYS A 48 2.67 -25.10 -14.93
C LYS A 48 2.22 -24.43 -13.63
N ASP A 49 1.69 -23.21 -13.69
CA ASP A 49 1.35 -22.46 -12.48
C ASP A 49 0.16 -23.05 -11.70
N ASP A 50 0.29 -23.12 -10.38
CA ASP A 50 -0.76 -23.57 -9.44
C ASP A 50 -1.13 -22.48 -8.41
N THR A 51 -0.91 -21.20 -8.75
CA THR A 51 -1.15 -20.07 -7.86
C THR A 51 -2.65 -19.86 -7.65
N THR A 52 -3.17 -20.57 -6.65
CA THR A 52 -4.52 -20.39 -6.11
C THR A 52 -4.63 -19.09 -5.32
N TRP A 53 -5.85 -18.66 -5.02
CA TRP A 53 -6.09 -17.55 -4.10
C TRP A 53 -5.46 -17.77 -2.73
N THR A 54 -5.49 -19.01 -2.21
CA THR A 54 -4.87 -19.36 -0.94
C THR A 54 -3.36 -19.11 -0.94
N LYS A 55 -2.65 -19.52 -2.00
CA LYS A 55 -1.21 -19.25 -2.14
C LYS A 55 -0.91 -17.76 -2.32
N ALA A 56 -1.71 -17.06 -3.12
CA ALA A 56 -1.58 -15.61 -3.29
C ALA A 56 -1.79 -14.85 -1.97
N ASN A 57 -2.76 -15.27 -1.14
CA ASN A 57 -3.02 -14.67 0.16
C ASN A 57 -1.87 -14.92 1.15
N LYS A 58 -1.25 -16.11 1.13
CA LYS A 58 -0.03 -16.39 1.92
C LYS A 58 1.13 -15.49 1.49
N LEU A 59 1.34 -15.32 0.19
CA LEU A 59 2.34 -14.38 -0.33
C LEU A 59 2.05 -12.94 0.08
N ALA A 60 0.80 -12.49 -0.05
CA ALA A 60 0.40 -11.15 0.37
C ALA A 60 0.57 -10.94 1.87
N ALA A 61 0.28 -11.94 2.70
CA ALA A 61 0.49 -11.88 4.15
C ALA A 61 1.98 -11.79 4.52
N ALA A 62 2.85 -12.50 3.78
CA ALA A 62 4.29 -12.49 4.02
C ALA A 62 4.98 -11.20 3.54
N TRP A 63 4.53 -10.62 2.43
CA TRP A 63 5.24 -9.53 1.76
C TRP A 63 4.55 -8.17 1.87
N LEU A 64 3.21 -8.11 1.80
CA LEU A 64 2.50 -6.84 1.76
C LEU A 64 2.16 -6.37 3.16
N PRO A 65 2.46 -5.11 3.52
CA PRO A 65 2.14 -4.57 4.83
C PRO A 65 0.63 -4.61 5.10
N ARG A 66 0.28 -4.72 6.39
CA ARG A 66 -1.11 -4.67 6.83
C ARG A 66 -1.62 -3.22 6.74
N VAL A 67 -2.87 -3.08 6.33
CA VAL A 67 -3.55 -1.78 6.28
C VAL A 67 -3.84 -1.34 7.71
N ARG A 68 -3.44 -0.11 8.04
CA ARG A 68 -3.65 0.51 9.35
C ARG A 68 -3.89 2.00 9.15
N VAL A 69 -4.75 2.60 9.98
CA VAL A 69 -4.79 4.06 10.14
C VAL A 69 -3.66 4.42 11.10
N LEU A 70 -2.81 5.36 10.70
CA LEU A 70 -1.57 5.74 11.40
C LEU A 70 -1.51 7.23 11.69
N HIS A 71 -2.16 8.05 10.87
CA HIS A 71 -2.07 9.50 10.91
C HIS A 71 -3.34 10.12 11.48
N PRO A 72 -3.26 11.35 12.01
CA PRO A 72 -4.43 12.13 12.36
C PRO A 72 -5.21 12.55 11.10
N TRP A 73 -6.33 13.25 11.30
CA TRP A 73 -7.12 13.81 10.20
C TRP A 73 -6.25 14.69 9.28
N PRO A 74 -6.54 14.75 7.96
CA PRO A 74 -5.73 15.51 7.01
C PRO A 74 -5.55 16.98 7.40
N VAL A 75 -6.56 17.61 8.00
CA VAL A 75 -6.45 18.98 8.52
C VAL A 75 -5.32 19.09 9.52
N GLU A 76 -5.27 18.25 10.56
CA GLU A 76 -4.19 18.27 11.54
C GLU A 76 -2.82 17.89 10.94
N ARG A 77 -2.82 16.95 9.99
CA ARG A 77 -1.60 16.44 9.37
C ARG A 77 -0.92 17.46 8.45
N PHE A 78 -1.72 18.24 7.72
CA PHE A 78 -1.23 19.15 6.67
C PHE A 78 -1.39 20.63 7.02
N THR A 79 -1.96 20.97 8.19
CA THR A 79 -1.96 22.36 8.67
C THR A 79 -0.52 22.83 8.84
N ALA A 80 -0.16 23.87 8.10
CA ALA A 80 1.13 24.53 8.25
C ALA A 80 1.22 25.17 9.64
N ARG A 81 2.18 24.71 10.46
CA ARG A 81 2.44 25.30 11.80
C ARG A 81 3.36 26.52 11.74
N HIS A 82 4.01 26.75 10.60
CA HIS A 82 4.91 27.88 10.38
C HIS A 82 4.39 28.73 9.22
N PRO A 83 4.04 30.00 9.45
CA PRO A 83 3.79 30.94 8.36
C PRO A 83 5.03 31.00 7.48
N ARG A 84 4.85 30.93 6.17
CA ARG A 84 5.92 31.23 5.21
C ARG A 84 6.25 32.71 5.40
N GLN A 85 7.45 33.03 5.90
CA GLN A 85 7.94 34.40 5.84
C GLN A 85 8.13 34.74 4.36
N GLU A 86 7.37 35.71 3.87
CA GLU A 86 7.62 36.26 2.55
C GLU A 86 8.84 37.18 2.64
N PRO A 87 9.86 37.02 1.79
CA PRO A 87 11.03 37.87 1.84
C PRO A 87 10.63 39.30 1.40
N GLY A 88 10.54 40.23 2.34
CA GLY A 88 10.39 41.67 2.03
C GLY A 88 9.49 42.53 2.93
N SER A 89 9.11 42.08 4.15
CA SER A 89 8.51 42.95 5.17
C SER A 89 9.54 43.76 5.94
#